data_AF-A0A3M1QYX4-F1
#
_entry.id   AF-A0A3M1QYX4-F1
#
_cell.length_a   1.000
_cell.length_b   1.000
_cell.length_c   1.000
_cell.angle_alpha   90.00
_cell.angle_beta   90.00
_cell.angle_gamma   90.00
#
_symmetry.space_group_name_H-M   'P 1'
#
loop_
_entity.id
_entity.type
_entity.pdbx_description
1 polymer ?
#
loop_
_entity_poly.entity_id
_entity_poly.type
_entity_poly.pdbx_seq_one_letter_code
_entity_poly.pdbx_strand_id
1 'polypeptide(L)' 'MEKKITINRRTRNVIFPKLEKDAVMAAAKGRIRHDYRQNIYLAGGDLEELAQFLREAGYEVELVGKALK' A
#
# COMPACT_ATOMS: atom_id res chain seq x y z
N MET A 1 15.72 -4.75 9.56
CA MET A 1 14.48 -5.38 9.07
C MET A 1 14.00 -4.56 7.90
N GLU A 2 14.00 -5.10 6.69
CA GLU A 2 13.58 -4.39 5.49
C GLU A 2 12.06 -4.15 5.53
N LYS A 3 11.65 -2.88 5.50
CA LYS A 3 10.25 -2.45 5.59
C LYS A 3 9.62 -2.41 4.18
N LYS A 4 9.43 -3.59 3.59
CA LYS A 4 8.90 -3.73 2.23
C LYS A 4 7.37 -3.68 2.20
N ILE A 5 6.81 -2.88 1.30
CA ILE A 5 5.39 -2.79 0.98
C ILE A 5 5.20 -3.12 -0.49
N THR A 6 4.18 -3.92 -0.80
CA THR A 6 3.82 -4.27 -2.17
C THR A 6 2.43 -3.77 -2.49
N ILE A 7 2.27 -3.05 -3.60
CA ILE A 7 0.99 -2.55 -4.08
C ILE A 7 0.72 -3.16 -5.46
N ASN A 8 -0.37 -3.91 -5.58
CA ASN A 8 -0.79 -4.47 -6.84
C ASN A 8 -1.57 -3.43 -7.66
N ARG A 9 -1.06 -2.99 -8.81
CA ARG A 9 -1.70 -1.99 -9.66
C ARG A 9 -3.04 -2.43 -10.24
N ARG A 10 -3.23 -3.74 -10.46
CA ARG A 10 -4.46 -4.30 -11.05
C ARG A 10 -5.57 -4.43 -10.02
N THR A 11 -5.26 -5.00 -8.86
CA THR A 11 -6.26 -5.28 -7.81
C THR A 11 -6.33 -4.21 -6.74
N ARG A 12 -5.38 -3.26 -6.76
CA ARG A 12 -5.16 -2.25 -5.72
C ARG A 12 -4.85 -2.83 -4.34
N ASN A 13 -4.52 -4.11 -4.26
CA ASN A 13 -4.20 -4.75 -3.00
C ASN A 13 -2.86 -4.24 -2.45
N VAL A 14 -2.82 -3.89 -1.17
CA VAL A 14 -1.64 -3.42 -0.45
C VAL A 14 -1.25 -4.48 0.56
N ILE A 15 -0.01 -4.93 0.47
CA ILE A 15 0.57 -5.96 1.33
C ILE A 15 1.71 -5.32 2.11
N PHE A 16 1.64 -5.40 3.43
CA PHE A 16 2.65 -4.88 4.35
C PHE A 16 2.76 -5.80 5.58
N PRO A 17 3.86 -5.75 6.34
CA PRO A 17 4.03 -6.53 7.56
C PRO A 17 2.95 -6.17 8.59
N LYS A 18 2.34 -7.18 9.24
CA LYS A 18 1.26 -6.96 10.21
C LYS A 18 1.65 -6.03 11.36
N LEU A 19 2.92 -6.09 11.79
CA LEU A 19 3.47 -5.23 12.85
C LEU A 19 3.56 -3.76 12.46
N GLU A 20 3.65 -3.46 11.15
CA GLU A 20 3.76 -2.09 10.63
C GLU A 20 2.39 -1.53 10.23
N LYS A 21 1.30 -2.27 10.43
CA LYS A 21 -0.05 -1.88 10.00
C LYS A 21 -0.40 -0.45 10.39
N ASP A 22 -0.31 -0.11 11.67
CA ASP A 22 -0.78 1.19 12.15
C ASP A 22 0.08 2.33 11.60
N ALA A 23 1.40 2.10 11.48
CA ALA A 23 2.33 3.05 10.89
C ALA A 23 2.09 3.25 9.38
N VAL A 24 1.85 2.17 8.63
CA VAL A 24 1.52 2.23 7.19
C VAL A 24 0.19 2.92 6.96
N MET A 25 -0.83 2.62 7.76
CA MET A 25 -2.14 3.27 7.66
C MET A 25 -2.06 4.77 7.96
N ALA A 26 -1.26 5.16 8.95
CA ALA A 26 -1.00 6.57 9.26
C ALA A 26 -0.22 7.27 8.13
N ALA A 27 0.85 6.65 7.63
CA ALA A 27 1.67 7.18 6.54
C ALA A 27 0.88 7.32 5.23
N ALA A 28 -0.05 6.42 4.97
CA ALA A 28 -0.91 6.47 3.79
C ALA A 28 -1.93 7.63 3.81
N LYS A 29 -2.05 8.40 4.90
CA LYS A 29 -2.95 9.56 5.02
C LYS A 29 -4.39 9.24 4.60
N GLY A 30 -4.91 8.08 5.01
CA GLY A 30 -6.28 7.64 4.68
C GLY A 30 -6.48 7.12 3.24
N ARG A 31 -5.41 7.02 2.44
CA ARG A 31 -5.46 6.44 1.07
C ARG A 31 -5.46 4.91 1.05
N ILE A 32 -5.47 4.25 2.19
CA ILE A 32 -5.66 2.80 2.28
C ILE A 32 -6.96 2.55 3.03
N ARG A 33 -7.83 1.71 2.45
CA ARG A 33 -9.04 1.22 3.10
C ARG A 33 -8.92 -0.27 3.41
N HIS A 34 -9.50 -0.71 4.52
CA HIS A 34 -9.61 -2.13 4.84
C HIS A 34 -10.93 -2.65 4.27
N ASP A 35 -10.85 -3.65 3.38
CA ASP A 35 -12.01 -4.43 2.97
C ASP A 35 -12.20 -5.59 3.95
N TYR A 36 -13.17 -5.45 4.85
CA TYR A 36 -13.48 -6.45 5.87
C TYR A 36 -14.09 -7.74 5.31
N ARG A 37 -14.67 -7.71 4.09
CA ARG A 37 -15.28 -8.91 3.48
C ARG A 37 -14.22 -9.89 3.01
N GLN A 38 -13.13 -9.36 2.46
CA GLN A 38 -12.02 -10.15 1.93
C GLN A 38 -10.79 -10.14 2.84
N ASN A 39 -10.84 -9.36 3.93
CA ASN A 39 -9.75 -9.10 4.85
C ASN A 39 -8.45 -8.65 4.14
N ILE A 40 -8.59 -7.73 3.20
CA ILE A 40 -7.48 -7.15 2.41
C ILE A 40 -7.43 -5.64 2.54
N TYR A 41 -6.26 -5.05 2.32
CA TYR A 41 -6.10 -3.60 2.28
C TYR A 41 -6.06 -3.12 0.84
N LEU A 42 -6.86 -2.13 0.51
CA LEU A 42 -6.99 -1.59 -0.84
C LEU A 42 -6.46 -0.16 -0.87
N ALA A 43 -5.57 0.11 -1.82
CA ALA A 43 -5.13 1.44 -2.18
C ALA A 43 -6.29 2.22 -2.82
N GLY A 44 -6.48 3.46 -2.37
CA GLY A 44 -7.39 4.44 -2.91
C GLY A 44 -6.62 5.58 -3.60
N GLY A 45 -7.28 6.27 -4.51
CA GLY A 45 -6.67 7.37 -5.26
C GLY A 45 -5.60 6.92 -6.26
N ASP A 46 -4.60 7.78 -6.44
CA ASP A 46 -3.43 7.53 -7.28
C ASP A 46 -2.39 6.64 -6.57
N LEU A 47 -1.89 5.62 -7.26
CA LEU A 47 -0.98 4.62 -6.70
C LEU A 47 0.46 5.12 -6.58
N GLU A 48 0.90 6.00 -7.50
CA GLU A 48 2.23 6.59 -7.44
C GLU A 48 2.30 7.59 -6.28
N GLU A 49 1.25 8.38 -6.06
CA GLU A 49 1.15 9.24 -4.87
C GLU A 49 1.21 8.42 -3.57
N LEU A 50 0.41 7.34 -3.48
CA LEU A 50 0.44 6.47 -2.29
C LEU A 50 1.84 5.87 -2.08
N ALA A 51 2.48 5.41 -3.15
CA ALA A 51 3.84 4.88 -3.08
C ALA A 51 4.84 5.94 -2.61
N GLN A 52 4.69 7.19 -3.06
CA GLN A 52 5.54 8.29 -2.63
C GLN A 52 5.38 8.57 -1.13
N PHE A 53 4.17 8.66 -0.60
CA PHE A 53 3.97 8.89 0.84
C PHE A 53 4.57 7.78 1.71
N LEU A 54 4.44 6.54 1.27
CA LEU A 54 5.01 5.39 1.97
C LEU A 54 6.55 5.39 1.88
N ARG A 55 7.13 5.79 0.74
CA ARG A 55 8.59 5.97 0.60
C ARG A 55 9.13 7.10 1.48
N GLU A 56 8.43 8.22 1.56
CA GLU A 56 8.77 9.35 2.45
C GLU A 56 8.73 8.94 3.93
N ALA A 57 7.86 8.01 4.29
CA ALA A 57 7.82 7.40 5.62
C ALA A 57 8.91 6.33 5.88
N GLY A 58 9.79 6.09 4.90
CA GLY A 58 10.93 5.16 5.02
C GLY A 58 10.61 3.71 4.64
N TYR A 59 9.51 3.46 3.93
CA TYR A 59 9.18 2.13 3.42
C TYR A 59 9.68 1.93 1.99
N GLU A 60 10.13 0.72 1.68
CA GLU A 60 10.43 0.34 0.31
C GLU A 60 9.15 -0.12 -0.39
N VAL A 61 8.70 0.61 -1.40
CA VAL A 61 7.42 0.33 -2.08
C VAL A 61 7.64 -0.23 -3.47
N GLU A 62 7.15 -1.47 -3.67
CA GLU A 62 7.14 -2.17 -4.94
C GLU A 62 5.73 -2.12 -5.57
N LEU A 63 5.62 -1.54 -6.75
CA LEU A 63 4.39 -1.50 -7.53
C LEU A 63 4.36 -2.69 -8.51
N VAL A 64 3.56 -3.71 -8.22
CA VAL A 64 3.49 -4.96 -8.99
C VAL A 64 2.23 -5.04 -9.83
N GLY A 65 2.26 -5.90 -10.85
CA GLY A 65 1.18 -6.02 -11.82
C GLY A 65 1.27 -4.95 -12.90
N LYS A 66 1.31 -5.38 -14.16
CA LYS A 66 1.24 -4.47 -15.31
C LYS A 66 -0.15 -3.83 -15.30
N ALA A 67 -0.23 -2.51 -15.26
CA ALA A 67 -1.43 -1.83 -15.74
C ALA A 67 -1.55 -2.24 -17.22
N LEU A 68 -2.59 -3.00 -17.58
CA LEU A 68 -2.88 -3.26 -18.98
C LEU A 68 -3.19 -1.90 -19.59
N LYS A 69 -2.25 -1.43 -20.41
CA LYS A 69 -2.31 -0.18 -21.14
C LYS A 69 -3.34 -0.29 -22.26
#